data_AF-A0A6S7J2L0-F1
#
_entry.id   AF-A0A6S7J2L0-F1
#
_cell.length_a   1.000
_cell.length_b   1.000
_cell.length_c   1.000
_cell.angle_alpha   90.00
_cell.angle_beta   90.00
_cell.angle_gamma   90.00
#
_symmetry.space_group_name_H-M   'P 1'
#
loop_
_entity.id
_entity.type
_entity.pdbx_description
1 polymer ?
#
loop_
_entity_poly.entity_id
_entity_poly.type
_entity_poly.pdbx_seq_one_letter_code
_entity_poly.pdbx_strand_id
1 'polypeptide(L)'
;FAKAFDSVDHGIILAKLKQLGVCGRILEWFKDYLTDRTQRVVIDDVTSNTNGIITKAKISELERQRKTLDDKLQEVHDLKLRIQEAKLREGVKPEEVRAWTDETKANDIVPIEEAISELETVITTTKGKELRRKENLAAQ
;
A
#
# COMPACT_ATOMS: atom_id res chain seq x y z
N PHE A 1 11.53 -1.30 16.79
CA PHE A 1 11.34 -2.65 17.36
C PHE A 1 10.65 -3.53 16.32
N ALA A 2 11.38 -4.48 15.73
CA ALA A 2 10.78 -5.51 14.88
C ALA A 2 10.40 -6.70 15.77
N LYS A 3 9.13 -7.10 15.81
CA LYS A 3 8.71 -8.29 16.55
C LYS A 3 9.30 -9.52 15.83
N ALA A 4 9.82 -10.47 16.60
CA ALA A 4 10.51 -11.65 16.05
C ALA A 4 9.64 -12.42 15.05
N PHE A 5 8.34 -12.55 15.33
CA PHE A 5 7.38 -13.28 14.50
C PHE A 5 6.90 -12.52 13.26
N ASP A 6 6.95 -11.19 13.26
CA ASP A 6 6.66 -10.40 12.05
C ASP A 6 7.85 -10.38 11.10
N SER A 7 9.03 -10.82 11.57
CA SER A 7 10.27 -10.76 10.82
C SER A 7 10.56 -11.98 9.98
N VAL A 8 9.83 -13.08 10.18
CA VAL A 8 10.06 -14.32 9.47
C VAL A 8 9.11 -14.40 8.28
N ASP A 9 9.66 -14.65 7.10
CA ASP A 9 8.87 -14.92 5.91
C ASP A 9 8.07 -16.22 6.08
N HIS A 10 6.74 -16.12 5.96
CA HIS A 10 5.85 -17.26 6.17
C HIS A 10 6.04 -18.34 5.09
N GLY A 11 6.44 -17.95 3.87
CA GLY A 11 6.79 -18.88 2.81
C GLY A 11 8.01 -19.72 3.15
N ILE A 12 9.04 -19.13 3.76
CA ILE A 12 10.24 -19.85 4.23
C ILE A 12 9.87 -20.86 5.33
N ILE A 13 9.00 -20.49 6.27
CA ILE A 13 8.53 -21.41 7.33
C ILE A 13 7.78 -22.60 6.71
N LEU A 14 6.83 -22.33 5.80
CA LEU A 14 6.05 -23.39 5.15
C LEU A 14 6.92 -24.31 4.28
N ALA A 15 7.91 -23.74 3.58
CA ALA A 15 8.86 -24.52 2.78
C ALA A 15 9.72 -25.44 3.66
N LYS A 16 10.21 -24.96 4.81
CA LYS A 16 10.95 -25.77 5.78
C LYS A 16 10.09 -26.86 6.41
N LEU A 17 8.85 -26.54 6.79
CA LEU A 17 7.91 -27.55 7.32
C LEU A 17 7.65 -28.66 6.30
N LYS A 18 7.47 -28.29 5.02
CA LYS A 18 7.34 -29.26 3.93
C LYS A 18 8.59 -30.13 3.76
N GLN A 19 9.79 -29.54 3.85
CA GLN A 19 11.06 -30.28 3.78
C GLN A 19 11.26 -31.23 4.98
N LEU A 20 10.73 -30.88 6.15
CA LEU A 20 10.74 -31.73 7.35
C LEU A 20 9.69 -32.85 7.29
N GLY A 21 8.92 -32.97 6.21
CA GLY A 21 7.92 -34.03 6.01
C GLY A 21 6.51 -33.66 6.46
N VAL A 22 6.26 -32.41 6.88
CA VAL A 22 4.89 -31.94 7.17
C VAL A 22 4.16 -31.66 5.87
N CYS A 23 3.15 -32.47 5.55
CA CYS A 23 2.40 -32.38 4.31
C CYS A 23 0.89 -32.56 4.52
N GLY A 24 0.11 -32.29 3.46
CA GLY A 24 -1.35 -32.38 3.47
C GLY A 24 -2.01 -31.35 4.37
N ARG A 25 -3.08 -31.77 5.07
CA ARG A 25 -3.97 -30.91 5.86
C ARG A 25 -3.26 -30.14 6.98
N ILE A 26 -2.17 -30.68 7.52
CA ILE A 26 -1.39 -30.01 8.57
C ILE A 26 -0.63 -28.81 7.99
N LEU A 27 -0.07 -28.95 6.78
CA LEU A 27 0.63 -27.85 6.12
C LEU A 27 -0.34 -26.74 5.71
N GLU A 28 -1.55 -27.10 5.27
CA GLU A 28 -2.63 -26.14 5.01
C GLU A 28 -3.05 -25.41 6.29
N TRP A 29 -3.22 -26.14 7.41
CA TRP A 29 -3.52 -25.53 8.69
C TRP A 29 -2.44 -24.54 9.15
N PHE A 30 -1.15 -24.87 8.98
CA PHE A 30 -0.07 -23.93 9.26
C PHE A 30 -0.08 -22.72 8.33
N LYS A 31 -0.42 -22.91 7.06
CA LYS A 31 -0.57 -21.81 6.10
C LYS A 31 -1.67 -20.86 6.57
N ASP A 32 -2.86 -21.39 6.83
CA ASP A 32 -4.02 -20.62 7.27
C ASP A 32 -3.75 -19.90 8.59
N TYR A 33 -3.08 -20.55 9.55
CA TYR A 33 -2.71 -19.97 10.84
C TYR A 33 -1.71 -18.81 10.71
N LEU A 34 -0.80 -18.87 9.74
CA LEU A 34 0.21 -17.84 9.51
C LEU A 34 -0.31 -16.71 8.59
N THR A 35 -1.33 -16.96 7.76
CA THR A 35 -1.93 -15.95 6.87
C THR A 35 -3.08 -15.20 7.53
N ASP A 36 -3.35 -13.96 7.09
CA ASP A 36 -4.52 -13.14 7.49
C ASP A 36 -4.84 -13.08 8.99
N ARG A 37 -3.79 -13.12 9.81
CA ARG A 37 -3.92 -13.05 11.27
C ARG A 37 -4.54 -11.73 11.68
N THR A 38 -5.41 -11.78 12.68
CA THR A 38 -5.96 -10.58 13.33
C THR A 38 -5.63 -10.62 14.82
N GLN A 39 -5.48 -9.44 15.44
CA GLN A 39 -5.21 -9.29 16.87
C GLN A 39 -6.31 -8.48 17.55
N ARG A 40 -6.63 -8.87 18.78
CA ARG A 40 -7.56 -8.19 19.70
C ARG A 40 -7.06 -8.41 21.13
N VAL A 41 -7.19 -7.41 21.98
CA VAL A 41 -6.78 -7.45 23.40
C VAL A 41 -8.03 -7.28 24.26
N VAL A 42 -8.16 -8.10 25.31
CA VAL A 42 -9.21 -8.00 26.33
C VAL A 42 -8.53 -7.76 27.68
N ILE A 43 -8.91 -6.70 28.38
CA ILE A 43 -8.46 -6.40 29.75
C ILE A 43 -9.70 -6.03 30.56
N ASP A 44 -9.95 -6.74 31.66
CA ASP A 44 -11.06 -6.47 32.60
C ASP A 44 -12.40 -6.16 31.89
N ASP A 45 -12.85 -7.08 31.02
CA ASP A 45 -14.05 -6.99 30.17
C ASP A 45 -14.05 -5.89 29.08
N VAL A 46 -13.01 -5.07 28.99
CA VAL A 46 -12.85 -4.09 27.91
C VAL A 46 -12.09 -4.72 26.75
N THR A 47 -12.71 -4.69 25.56
CA THR A 47 -12.15 -5.32 24.36
C THR A 47 -11.73 -4.29 23.31
N SER A 48 -10.51 -4.42 22.78
CA SER A 48 -10.01 -3.58 21.69
C SER A 48 -10.67 -3.91 20.34
N ASN A 49 -10.60 -2.99 19.39
CA ASN A 49 -10.92 -3.28 18.00
C ASN A 49 -10.03 -4.42 17.46
N THR A 50 -10.62 -5.26 16.60
CA THR A 50 -9.86 -6.26 15.85
C THR A 50 -9.06 -5.56 14.76
N ASN A 51 -7.74 -5.72 14.79
CA ASN A 51 -6.85 -5.20 13.75
C ASN A 51 -6.15 -6.33 13.03
N GLY A 52 -6.03 -6.25 11.70
CA GLY A 52 -5.18 -7.16 10.93
C GLY A 52 -3.72 -7.04 11.37
N ILE A 53 -3.05 -8.17 11.55
CA ILE A 53 -1.60 -8.21 11.76
C ILE A 53 -0.96 -7.99 10.40
N ILE A 54 -0.36 -6.81 10.23
CA ILE A 54 0.41 -6.49 9.02
C ILE A 54 1.69 -7.33 9.05
N THR A 55 1.71 -8.42 8.29
CA THR A 55 2.89 -9.28 8.13
C THR A 55 3.89 -8.61 7.19
N LYS A 56 5.20 -8.86 7.36
CA LYS A 56 6.20 -8.36 6.41
C LYS A 56 5.96 -8.83 4.97
N ALA A 57 5.41 -10.03 4.78
CA ALA A 57 5.03 -10.52 3.47
C ALA A 57 3.97 -9.63 2.79
N LYS A 58 2.98 -9.15 3.56
CA LYS A 58 1.98 -8.20 3.05
C LYS A 58 2.60 -6.84 2.76
N ILE A 59 3.55 -6.39 3.59
CA ILE A 59 4.29 -5.13 3.37
C ILE A 59 5.12 -5.22 2.08
N SER A 60 5.91 -6.27 1.91
CA SER A 60 6.75 -6.45 0.71
C SER A 60 5.91 -6.61 -0.56
N GLU A 61 4.75 -7.26 -0.46
CA GLU A 61 3.82 -7.36 -1.59
C GLU A 61 3.25 -5.98 -1.96
N LEU A 62 2.83 -5.19 -0.96
CA LEU A 62 2.36 -3.82 -1.20
C LEU A 62 3.47 -2.92 -1.74
N GLU A 63 4.70 -3.06 -1.27
CA GLU A 63 5.85 -2.32 -1.80
C GLU A 63 6.14 -2.67 -3.27
N ARG A 64 6.03 -3.96 -3.64
CA ARG A 64 6.15 -4.41 -5.03
C ARG A 64 5.03 -3.86 -5.91
N GLN A 65 3.80 -3.89 -5.41
CA GLN A 65 2.64 -3.32 -6.11
C GLN A 65 2.81 -1.81 -6.32
N ARG A 66 3.26 -1.08 -5.29
CA ARG A 66 3.54 0.34 -5.37
C ARG A 66 4.60 0.64 -6.43
N LYS A 67 5.72 -0.10 -6.42
CA LYS A 67 6.77 0.06 -7.44
C LYS A 67 6.24 -0.18 -8.86
N THR A 68 5.44 -1.23 -9.04
CA THR A 68 4.84 -1.54 -10.35
C THR A 68 3.91 -0.42 -10.83
N LEU A 69 3.19 0.21 -9.91
CA LEU A 69 2.33 1.35 -10.20
C LEU A 69 3.16 2.59 -10.59
N ASP A 70 4.24 2.87 -9.86
CA ASP A 70 5.17 3.97 -10.17
C ASP A 70 5.80 3.80 -11.56
N ASP A 71 6.23 2.59 -11.91
CA ASP A 71 6.79 2.26 -13.22
C ASP A 71 5.76 2.49 -14.35
N LYS A 72 4.51 2.05 -14.14
CA LYS A 72 3.41 2.27 -15.10
C LYS A 72 3.03 3.74 -15.24
N LEU A 73 3.06 4.49 -14.14
CA LEU A 73 2.78 5.92 -14.16
C LEU A 73 3.83 6.67 -14.98
N GLN A 74 5.10 6.27 -14.86
CA GLN A 74 6.18 6.81 -15.68
C GLN A 74 5.97 6.50 -17.16
N GLU A 75 5.57 5.27 -17.50
CA GLU A 75 5.29 4.89 -18.89
C GLU A 75 4.16 5.74 -19.50
N VAL A 76 3.07 5.96 -18.75
CA VAL A 76 1.97 6.83 -19.19
C VAL A 76 2.44 8.27 -19.41
N HIS A 77 3.29 8.79 -18.51
CA HIS A 77 3.86 10.14 -18.65
C HIS A 77 4.70 10.26 -19.93
N ASP A 78 5.55 9.27 -20.21
CA ASP A 78 6.41 9.27 -21.40
C ASP A 78 5.59 9.14 -22.69
N LEU A 79 4.52 8.32 -22.68
CA LEU A 79 3.57 8.22 -23.79
C LEU A 79 2.84 9.55 -24.02
N LYS A 80 2.44 10.24 -22.95
CA LYS A 80 1.80 11.56 -23.05
C LYS A 80 2.72 12.57 -23.74
N LEU A 81 3.99 12.61 -23.37
CA LEU A 81 4.99 13.47 -24.02
C LEU A 81 5.13 13.13 -25.51
N ARG A 82 5.26 11.84 -25.84
CA ARG A 82 5.37 11.39 -27.25
C ARG A 82 4.14 11.77 -28.09
N ILE A 83 2.94 11.63 -27.53
CA ILE A 83 1.70 12.03 -28.22
C ILE A 83 1.67 13.55 -28.45
N GLN A 84 2.07 14.34 -27.45
CA GLN A 84 2.15 15.80 -27.58
C GLN A 84 3.17 16.20 -28.67
N GLU A 85 4.34 15.57 -28.69
CA GLU A 85 5.37 15.80 -29.72
C GLU A 85 4.89 15.39 -31.12
N ALA A 86 4.22 14.25 -31.27
CA ALA A 86 3.68 13.79 -32.55
C ALA A 86 2.62 14.76 -33.11
N LYS A 87 1.70 15.23 -32.26
CA LYS A 87 0.66 16.20 -32.65
C LYS A 87 1.26 17.55 -33.08
N LEU A 88 2.32 18.01 -32.41
CA LEU A 88 3.05 19.21 -32.81
C LEU A 88 3.71 19.04 -34.20
N ARG A 89 4.21 17.83 -34.53
CA ARG A 89 4.77 17.53 -35.87
C ARG A 89 3.71 17.47 -36.97
N GLU A 90 2.48 17.12 -36.65
CA GLU A 90 1.33 17.13 -37.59
C GLU A 90 0.79 18.55 -37.87
N GLY A 91 1.38 19.59 -37.26
CA GLY A 91 1.01 20.98 -37.51
C GLY A 91 -0.15 21.51 -36.65
N VAL A 92 -0.57 20.76 -35.63
CA VAL A 92 -1.55 21.21 -34.64
C VAL A 92 -0.94 22.36 -33.83
N LYS A 93 -1.68 23.46 -33.67
CA LYS A 93 -1.19 24.63 -32.93
C LYS A 93 -0.96 24.27 -31.45
N PRO A 94 0.10 24.80 -30.81
CA PRO A 94 0.40 24.50 -29.39
C PRO A 94 -0.74 24.81 -28.43
N GLU A 95 -1.61 25.77 -28.77
CA GLU A 95 -2.77 26.18 -27.98
C GLU A 95 -3.86 25.11 -27.93
N GLU A 96 -4.11 24.41 -29.04
CA GLU A 96 -5.07 23.30 -29.09
C GLU A 96 -4.56 22.06 -28.33
N VAL A 97 -3.25 21.80 -28.40
CA VAL A 97 -2.61 20.73 -27.61
C VAL A 97 -2.67 21.04 -26.11
N ARG A 98 -2.54 22.31 -25.72
CA ARG A 98 -2.72 22.76 -24.33
C ARG A 98 -4.17 22.59 -23.86
N ALA A 99 -5.15 23.01 -24.66
CA ALA A 99 -6.57 22.82 -24.34
C ALA A 99 -6.92 21.34 -24.10
N TRP A 100 -6.43 20.43 -24.95
CA TRP A 100 -6.60 18.98 -24.77
C TRP A 100 -5.97 18.47 -23.46
N THR A 101 -4.81 18.99 -23.11
CA THR A 101 -4.07 18.58 -21.90
C THR A 101 -4.78 19.07 -20.64
N ASP A 102 -5.38 20.25 -20.69
CA ASP A 102 -6.14 20.84 -19.59
C ASP A 102 -7.53 20.21 -19.44
N GLU A 103 -8.17 19.81 -20.53
CA GLU A 103 -9.43 19.08 -20.53
C GLU A 103 -9.27 17.66 -19.94
N THR A 104 -8.14 17.00 -20.23
CA THR A 104 -7.79 15.70 -19.61
C THR A 104 -7.51 15.82 -18.12
N LYS A 105 -6.85 16.92 -17.70
CA LYS A 105 -6.61 17.19 -16.27
C LYS A 105 -7.93 17.40 -15.53
N ALA A 106 -8.83 18.19 -16.10
CA ALA A 106 -10.10 18.55 -15.48
C ALA A 106 -11.06 17.36 -15.33
N ASN A 107 -11.15 16.46 -16.31
CA ASN A 107 -12.11 15.35 -16.25
C ASN A 107 -11.63 14.11 -15.49
N ASP A 108 -10.35 13.73 -15.59
CA ASP A 108 -9.89 12.42 -15.12
C ASP A 108 -8.84 12.46 -13.99
N ILE A 109 -8.07 13.55 -13.85
CA ILE A 109 -6.90 13.59 -12.95
C ILE A 109 -7.16 14.40 -11.68
N VAL A 110 -7.82 15.57 -11.79
CA VAL A 110 -8.13 16.44 -10.64
C VAL A 110 -8.87 15.71 -9.52
N PRO A 111 -9.90 14.87 -9.78
CA PRO A 111 -10.58 14.12 -8.73
C PRO A 111 -9.68 13.10 -8.02
N ILE A 112 -8.68 12.54 -8.73
CA ILE A 112 -7.73 11.57 -8.18
C ILE A 112 -6.67 12.29 -7.34
N GLU A 113 -6.16 13.43 -7.80
CA GLU A 113 -5.18 14.25 -7.06
C GLU A 113 -5.78 14.84 -5.78
N GLU A 114 -7.05 15.28 -5.81
CA GLU A 114 -7.78 15.71 -4.61
C GLU A 114 -7.95 14.56 -3.61
N ALA A 115 -8.36 13.37 -4.07
CA ALA A 115 -8.49 12.21 -3.21
C ALA A 115 -7.15 11.77 -2.58
N ILE A 116 -6.03 11.87 -3.31
CA ILE A 116 -4.69 11.59 -2.78
C ILE A 116 -4.32 12.62 -1.70
N SER A 117 -4.58 13.91 -1.93
CA SER A 117 -4.32 14.98 -0.96
C SER A 117 -5.14 14.80 0.33
N GLU A 118 -6.41 14.42 0.21
CA GLU A 118 -7.25 14.07 1.36
C GLU A 118 -6.69 12.86 2.14
N LEU A 119 -6.21 11.83 1.45
CA LEU A 119 -5.59 10.68 2.10
C LEU A 119 -4.29 11.06 2.83
N GLU A 120 -3.44 11.91 2.24
CA GLU A 120 -2.21 12.39 2.88
C GLU A 120 -2.49 13.22 4.13
N THR A 121 -3.51 14.08 4.11
CA THR A 121 -3.93 14.85 5.28
C THR A 121 -4.50 13.96 6.39
N VAL A 122 -5.27 12.92 6.05
CA VAL A 122 -5.74 11.94 7.04
C VAL A 122 -4.57 11.16 7.65
N ILE A 123 -3.59 10.74 6.86
CA ILE A 123 -2.41 10.01 7.33
C ILE A 123 -1.58 10.85 8.30
N THR A 124 -1.31 12.11 7.95
CA THR A 124 -0.53 13.02 8.81
C THR A 124 -1.26 13.32 10.12
N THR A 125 -2.56 13.59 10.05
CA THR A 125 -3.41 13.82 11.23
C THR A 125 -3.43 12.59 12.15
N THR A 126 -3.54 11.41 11.57
CA THR A 126 -3.58 10.15 12.32
C THR A 126 -2.23 9.84 12.96
N LYS A 127 -1.12 10.00 12.24
CA LYS A 127 0.24 9.87 12.81
C LYS A 127 0.47 10.85 13.95
N GLY A 128 -0.01 12.09 13.84
CA GLY A 128 0.10 13.09 14.90
C GLY A 128 -0.74 12.77 16.16
N LYS A 129 -1.91 12.14 16.01
CA LYS A 129 -2.72 11.65 17.14
C LYS A 129 -2.07 10.46 17.83
N GLU A 130 -1.51 9.53 17.07
CA GLU A 130 -0.74 8.39 17.57
C GLU A 130 0.50 8.83 18.37
N LEU A 131 1.24 9.85 17.89
CA LEU A 131 2.42 10.38 18.58
C LEU A 131 2.05 10.98 19.94
N ARG A 132 1.02 11.84 19.97
CA ARG A 132 0.50 12.43 21.22
C ARG A 132 0.01 11.37 22.21
N ARG A 133 -0.61 10.31 21.71
CA ARG A 133 -1.05 9.19 22.56
C ARG A 133 0.12 8.43 23.16
N LYS A 134 1.23 8.25 22.42
CA LYS A 134 2.46 7.63 22.93
C LYS A 134 3.18 8.50 23.94
N GLU A 135 3.23 9.81 23.73
CA GLU A 135 3.83 10.77 24.68
C GLU A 135 3.05 10.80 26.00
N ASN A 136 1.72 10.84 25.95
CA ASN A 136 0.87 10.82 27.14
C ASN A 136 0.99 9.50 27.93
N LEU A 137 1.23 8.37 27.26
CA LEU A 137 1.42 7.07 27.90
C LEU A 137 2.84 6.91 28.50
N ALA A 138 3.84 7.61 27.95
CA ALA A 138 5.20 7.62 28.47
C ALA A 138 5.39 8.60 29.66
N ALA A 139 4.43 9.51 29.87
CA ALA A 139 4.43 10.47 30.97
C ALA A 139 3.67 9.98 32.23
N GLN A 140 3.10 8.77 32.20
CA GLN A 140 2.52 8.04 33.35
C GLN A 140 3.50 6.99 33.86
#